data_AF-A0A412PL63-F1
#
_entry.id   AF-A0A412PL63-F1
#
_cell.length_a   1.000
_cell.length_b   1.000
_cell.length_c   1.000
_cell.angle_alpha   90.00
_cell.angle_beta   90.00
_cell.angle_gamma   90.00
#
_symmetry.space_group_name_H-M   'P 1'
#
loop_
_entity.id
_entity.type
_entity.pdbx_description
1 polymer ?
#
loop_
_entity_poly.entity_id
_entity_poly.type
_entity_poly.pdbx_seq_one_letter_code
_entity_poly.pdbx_strand_id
1 'polypeptide(L)' 'MIACNIVIYGQVEPVQMTLPAIPTIGSVIARSSDPKSEHYLVECVEYINGHDTVNLHVQPFPNQVSAVNAIDGFRNSR' A
#
# COMPACT_ATOMS: atom_id res chain seq x y z
N MET A 1 -4.48 13.70 -6.86
CA MET A 1 -3.44 13.07 -6.03
C MET A 1 -3.86 13.21 -4.57
N ILE A 2 -3.77 12.15 -3.78
CA ILE A 2 -4.26 12.06 -2.41
C ILE A 2 -3.09 11.60 -1.52
N ALA A 3 -2.89 12.30 -0.41
CA ALA A 3 -1.88 11.94 0.58
C ALA A 3 -2.45 10.87 1.53
N CYS A 4 -1.71 9.77 1.66
CA CYS A 4 -2.06 8.65 2.52
C CYS A 4 -0.94 8.41 3.52
N ASN A 5 -1.31 8.20 4.78
CA ASN A 5 -0.39 7.68 5.78
C ASN A 5 -0.24 6.18 5.56
N ILE A 6 0.97 5.67 5.60
CA ILE A 6 1.24 4.24 5.50
C ILE A 6 1.42 3.71 6.91
N VAL A 7 0.64 2.71 7.28
CA VAL A 7 0.68 2.07 8.59
C VAL A 7 1.16 0.64 8.42
N ILE A 8 2.30 0.31 9.02
CA ILE A 8 2.92 -1.02 8.97
C ILE A 8 2.99 -1.56 10.40
N TYR A 9 2.33 -2.68 10.67
CA TYR A 9 2.29 -3.30 12.00
C TYR A 9 1.93 -2.32 13.14
N GLY A 10 0.99 -1.41 12.87
CA GLY A 10 0.55 -0.38 13.82
C GLY A 10 1.46 0.83 13.96
N GLN A 11 2.58 0.90 13.22
CA GLN A 11 3.47 2.06 13.18
C GLN A 11 3.20 2.89 11.91
N VAL A 12 3.04 4.20 12.08
CA VAL A 12 2.90 5.12 10.96
C VAL A 12 4.27 5.43 10.39
N GLU A 13 4.46 5.15 9.10
CA GLU A 13 5.66 5.53 8.39
C GLU A 13 5.83 7.06 8.35
N PRO A 14 7.06 7.58 8.53
CA PRO A 14 7.29 9.01 8.63
C PRO A 14 7.00 9.77 7.34
N VAL A 15 7.04 9.08 6.19
CA VAL A 15 6.83 9.70 4.88
C VAL A 15 5.48 9.27 4.33
N GLN A 16 4.61 10.23 4.04
CA GLN A 16 3.33 9.95 3.38
C GLN A 16 3.54 9.42 1.95
N MET A 17 2.56 8.65 1.46
CA MET A 17 2.51 8.24 0.06
C MET A 17 1.48 9.08 -0.68
N THR A 18 1.85 9.58 -1.85
CA THR A 18 0.91 10.30 -2.72
C THR A 18 0.40 9.36 -3.81
N LEU A 19 -0.90 9.10 -3.83
CA LEU A 19 -1.54 8.19 -4.77
C LEU A 19 -2.51 8.94 -5.70
N PRO A 20 -2.80 8.41 -6.90
CA PRO A 20 -3.75 9.06 -7.83
C PRO A 20 -5.19 9.06 -7.28
N ALA A 21 -5.54 8.02 -6.53
CA ALA A 21 -6.84 7.83 -5.87
C ALA A 21 -6.64 7.04 -4.57
N ILE A 22 -7.65 7.02 -3.70
CA ILE A 22 -7.65 6.16 -2.51
C ILE A 22 -7.78 4.71 -2.98
N PRO A 23 -6.83 3.82 -2.64
CA PRO A 23 -6.90 2.41 -3.02
C PRO A 23 -8.00 1.69 -2.25
N THR A 24 -8.46 0.56 -2.77
CA THR A 24 -9.36 -0.34 -2.04
C THR A 24 -8.57 -1.41 -1.29
N ILE A 25 -9.20 -2.06 -0.31
CA ILE A 25 -8.67 -3.27 0.31
C ILE A 25 -8.35 -4.30 -0.79
N GLY A 26 -7.21 -4.99 -0.65
CA GLY A 26 -6.67 -5.92 -1.64
C GLY A 26 -5.85 -5.28 -2.76
N SER A 27 -5.84 -3.95 -2.88
CA SER A 27 -4.97 -3.26 -3.84
C SER A 27 -3.50 -3.42 -3.47
N VAL A 28 -2.63 -3.53 -4.47
CA VAL A 28 -1.18 -3.43 -4.29
C VAL A 28 -0.72 -2.04 -4.73
N ILE A 29 -0.02 -1.34 -3.83
CA ILE A 29 0.52 0.00 -4.06
C ILE A 29 2.04 -0.01 -3.90
N ALA A 30 2.72 0.96 -4.51
CA ALA A 30 4.17 1.13 -4.41
C ALA A 30 4.56 2.61 -4.53
N ARG A 31 5.68 3.00 -3.92
CA ARG A 31 6.23 4.37 -4.04
C ARG A 31 6.93 4.59 -5.38
N SER A 32 7.45 3.52 -5.96
CA SER A 32 8.23 3.52 -7.19
C SER A 32 7.71 2.43 -8.12
N SER A 33 7.95 2.58 -9.42
CA SER A 33 7.70 1.54 -10.41
C SER A 33 8.83 0.50 -10.50
N ASP A 34 9.91 0.67 -9.73
CA ASP A 34 11.02 -0.27 -9.66
C ASP A 34 10.57 -1.63 -9.07
N PRO A 35 10.68 -2.74 -9.82
CA PRO A 35 10.32 -4.08 -9.32
C PRO A 35 11.12 -4.52 -8.09
N LYS A 36 12.29 -3.94 -7.84
CA LYS A 36 13.14 -4.23 -6.69
C LYS A 36 12.77 -3.42 -5.44
N SER A 37 11.93 -2.40 -5.60
CA SER A 37 11.47 -1.57 -4.49
C SER A 37 10.32 -2.23 -3.73
N GLU A 38 10.06 -1.73 -2.53
CA GLU A 38 8.98 -2.23 -1.69
C GLU A 38 7.61 -2.08 -2.34
N HIS A 39 6.79 -3.11 -2.17
CA HIS A 39 5.39 -3.13 -2.56
C HIS A 39 4.54 -3.37 -1.32
N TYR A 40 3.32 -2.83 -1.30
CA TYR A 40 2.46 -2.90 -0.13
C TYR A 40 1.07 -3.41 -0.54
N LEU A 41 0.58 -4.44 0.14
CA LEU A 41 -0.81 -4.89 0.03
C LEU A 41 -1.66 -4.09 1.02
N VAL A 42 -2.74 -3.46 0.54
CA VAL A 42 -3.68 -2.73 1.39
C VAL A 42 -4.61 -3.72 2.10
N GLU A 43 -4.51 -3.77 3.42
CA GLU A 43 -5.34 -4.63 4.28
C GLU A 43 -6.55 -3.87 4.84
N CYS A 44 -6.37 -2.57 5.15
CA CYS A 44 -7.44 -1.72 5.64
C CYS A 44 -7.28 -0.27 5.16
N VAL A 45 -8.42 0.36 4.88
CA VAL A 45 -8.53 1.78 4.54
C VAL A 45 -9.30 2.45 5.67
N GLU A 46 -8.59 3.23 6.49
CA GLU A 46 -9.15 3.87 7.68
C GLU A 46 -9.31 5.38 7.46
N TYR A 47 -10.54 5.84 7.64
CA TYR A 47 -10.91 7.26 7.58
C TYR A 47 -11.01 7.82 8.99
N ILE A 48 -10.30 8.92 9.25
CA ILE A 48 -10.36 9.61 10.54
C ILE A 48 -11.19 10.89 10.37
N ASN A 49 -12.29 10.98 11.12
CA ASN A 49 -13.13 12.18 11.12
C ASN A 49 -12.32 13.43 11.49
N GLY A 50 -12.45 14.49 10.69
CA GLY A 50 -11.73 15.74 10.90
C GLY A 50 -10.30 15.77 10.34
N HIS A 51 -9.87 14.71 9.65
CA HIS A 51 -8.58 14.66 8.95
C HIS A 51 -8.77 14.50 7.44
N ASP A 52 -7.96 15.22 6.66
CA ASP A 52 -8.01 15.19 5.20
C ASP A 52 -7.13 14.06 4.60
N THR A 53 -6.53 13.24 5.45
CA THR A 53 -5.63 12.13 5.07
C THR A 53 -6.23 10.79 5.47
N VAL A 54 -6.02 9.79 4.62
CA VAL A 54 -6.46 8.41 4.87
C VAL A 54 -5.30 7.58 5.40
N ASN A 55 -5.56 6.74 6.39
CA ASN A 55 -4.60 5.74 6.86
C ASN A 55 -4.76 4.45 6.04
N LEU A 56 -3.68 4.01 5.42
CA LEU A 56 -3.61 2.73 4.74
C LEU A 56 -2.81 1.78 5.62
N HIS A 57 -3.50 0.80 6.19
CA HIS A 57 -2.83 -0.31 6.88
C HIS A 57 -2.42 -1.32 5.83
N VAL A 58 -1.12 -1.61 5.80
CA VAL A 58 -0.53 -2.38 4.71
C VAL A 58 0.39 -3.47 5.21
N GLN A 59 0.45 -4.55 4.42
CA GLN A 59 1.48 -5.57 4.52
C GLN A 59 2.61 -5.24 3.53
N PRO A 60 3.85 -5.02 3.99
CA PRO A 60 4.98 -4.73 3.12
C PRO A 60 5.60 -6.00 2.52
N PHE A 61 6.12 -5.86 1.31
CA PHE A 61 6.88 -6.86 0.58
C PHE A 61 8.18 -6.23 0.07
N PRO A 62 9.34 -6.88 0.25
CA PRO A 62 10.63 -6.28 -0.09
C PRO A 62 10.82 -6.02 -1.59
N ASN A 63 10.07 -6.71 -2.45
CA ASN A 63 10.11 -6.53 -3.91
C ASN A 63 8.86 -7.11 -4.58
N GLN A 64 8.69 -6.83 -5.86
CA GLN A 64 7.56 -7.32 -6.65
C GLN A 64 7.47 -8.85 -6.66
N VAL A 65 8.60 -9.58 -6.72
CA VAL A 65 8.59 -11.05 -6.78
C VAL A 65 8.02 -11.65 -5.49
N SER A 66 8.43 -11.12 -4.34
CA SER A 66 7.89 -11.54 -3.04
C SER A 66 6.39 -11.26 -2.93
N ALA A 67 5.92 -10.12 -3.43
CA ALA A 67 4.50 -9.80 -3.47
C ALA A 67 3.72 -10.77 -4.39
N VAL A 68 4.21 -11.06 -5.60
CA VAL A 68 3.56 -11.99 -6.54
C VAL A 68 3.45 -13.40 -5.96
N ASN A 69 4.47 -13.86 -5.25
CA ASN A 69 4.46 -15.19 -4.65
C ASN A 69 3.53 -15.31 -3.45
N ALA A 70 3.27 -14.20 -2.75
CA ALA A 70 2.45 -14.19 -1.53
C ALA A 70 0.98 -13.77 -1.76
N ILE A 71 0.72 -12.99 -2.81
CA ILE A 71 -0.60 -12.42 -3.09
C ILE A 71 -1.17 -13.08 -4.34
N ASP A 72 -2.23 -13.88 -4.17
CA ASP A 72 -2.93 -14.45 -5.31
C ASP A 72 -3.65 -13.36 -6.12
N GLY A 73 -3.64 -13.49 -7.45
CA GLY A 73 -4.16 -12.47 -8.37
C GLY A 73 -3.27 -11.25 -8.61
N PHE A 74 -2.19 -11.03 -7.83
CA PHE A 74 -1.25 -9.94 -8.13
C PHE A 74 -0.35 -10.29 -9.32
N ARG A 75 -0.73 -9.81 -10.51
CA ARG A 75 -0.03 -10.10 -11.80
C ARG A 75 0.15 -11.61 -12.07
N ASN A 76 -0.64 -12.45 -11.42
CA ASN A 76 -0.63 -13.89 -11.62
C ASN A 76 -1.46 -14.19 -12.89
N SER A 77 -0.81 -14.16 -14.06
CA SER A 77 -1.44 -14.50 -15.34
C SER A 77 -1.34 -15.99 -15.67
N ARG A 78 -1.44 -16.86 -14.65
CA ARG A 78 -1.39 -18.32 -14.80
C ARG A 78 -2.67 -18.87 -15.41
#